data_AF-A8EWJ6-F1
#
_entry.id   AF-A8EWJ6-F1
#
_cell.length_a   1.000
_cell.length_b   1.000
_cell.length_c   1.000
_cell.angle_alpha   90.00
_cell.angle_beta   90.00
_cell.angle_gamma   90.00
#
_symmetry.space_group_name_H-M   'P 1'
#
loop_
_entity.id
_entity.type
_entity.pdbx_description
1 polymer ?
#
loop_
_entity_poly.entity_id
_entity_poly.type
_entity_poly.pdbx_seq_one_letter_code
_entity_poly.pdbx_strand_id
1 'polypeptide(L)'
;MKRLFRSKFLGIKSSSILLLFLVNNSYAKEIELPKNSGDKGNYYLVNVEKTGSTFTVLHKRVGTYETVYSKTEINCSKKQFKGLGESEIGFEEITHYKGSNWVDILDGSSKAYLVNYICKNYK
;
A
#
# COMPACT_ATOMS: atom_id res chain seq x y z
N MET A 1 73.65 -35.81 4.43
CA MET A 1 74.11 -34.56 3.80
C MET A 1 72.89 -33.84 3.19
N LYS A 2 72.53 -32.68 3.76
CA LYS A 2 71.68 -31.57 3.24
C LYS A 2 70.58 -31.87 2.19
N ARG A 3 69.32 -31.60 2.55
CA ARG A 3 68.58 -30.40 2.08
C ARG A 3 67.18 -30.32 2.70
N LEU A 4 66.95 -29.23 3.42
CA LEU A 4 65.65 -28.72 3.84
C LEU A 4 64.75 -28.47 2.62
N PHE A 5 63.49 -28.88 2.70
CA PHE A 5 62.41 -28.25 1.94
C PHE A 5 61.53 -27.44 2.89
N ARG A 6 61.71 -26.13 2.81
CA ARG A 6 60.94 -25.09 3.49
C ARG A 6 59.71 -24.80 2.64
N SER A 7 58.55 -25.37 2.99
CA SER A 7 57.28 -24.95 2.39
C SER A 7 56.79 -23.70 3.13
N LYS A 8 56.81 -22.57 2.43
CA LYS A 8 56.21 -21.31 2.89
C LYS A 8 54.69 -21.47 2.80
N PHE A 9 54.00 -21.52 3.93
CA PHE A 9 52.56 -21.27 3.97
C PHE A 9 52.32 -19.82 3.54
N LEU A 10 51.84 -19.64 2.31
CA LEU A 10 51.45 -18.37 1.73
C LEU A 10 50.02 -18.04 2.21
N GLY A 11 49.83 -16.80 2.66
CA GLY A 11 48.66 -16.36 3.42
C GLY A 11 47.32 -16.53 2.72
N ILE A 12 46.33 -16.93 3.51
CA ILE A 12 44.91 -16.92 3.15
C ILE A 12 44.49 -15.45 3.09
N LYS A 13 44.38 -14.88 1.89
CA LYS A 13 43.78 -13.56 1.68
C LYS A 13 42.28 -13.68 1.96
N SER A 14 41.85 -13.19 3.13
CA SER A 14 40.45 -13.00 3.49
C SER A 14 39.79 -12.10 2.44
N SER A 15 39.06 -12.70 1.50
CA SER A 15 38.18 -11.96 0.59
C SER A 15 36.86 -11.75 1.30
N SER A 16 36.73 -10.61 1.98
CA SER A 16 35.44 -10.10 2.42
C SER A 16 34.58 -9.82 1.19
N ILE A 17 33.69 -10.76 0.85
CA ILE A 17 32.64 -10.56 -0.14
C ILE A 17 31.61 -9.64 0.52
N LEU A 18 31.65 -8.36 0.16
CA LEU A 18 30.66 -7.36 0.56
C LEU A 18 29.37 -7.64 -0.24
N LEU A 19 28.42 -8.36 0.34
CA LEU A 19 27.06 -8.48 -0.22
C LEU A 19 26.36 -7.11 -0.08
N LEU A 20 26.42 -6.30 -1.13
CA LEU A 20 25.57 -5.11 -1.27
C LEU A 20 24.13 -5.58 -1.53
N PHE A 21 23.31 -5.65 -0.48
CA PHE A 21 21.87 -5.81 -0.63
C PHE A 21 21.30 -4.53 -1.27
N LEU A 22 21.02 -4.61 -2.57
CA LEU A 22 20.24 -3.59 -3.28
C LEU A 22 18.79 -3.67 -2.79
N VAL A 23 18.42 -2.76 -1.88
CA VAL A 23 17.02 -2.55 -1.47
C VAL A 23 16.28 -1.85 -2.61
N ASN A 24 15.61 -2.64 -3.45
CA ASN A 24 14.67 -2.09 -4.43
C ASN A 24 13.39 -1.68 -3.70
N ASN A 25 13.28 -0.40 -3.34
CA ASN A 25 12.01 0.19 -2.91
C ASN A 25 11.12 0.35 -4.15
N SER A 26 10.41 -0.71 -4.52
CA SER A 26 9.34 -0.62 -5.52
C SER A 26 8.13 0.04 -4.85
N TYR A 27 7.99 1.35 -5.00
CA TYR A 27 6.77 2.04 -4.59
C TYR A 27 5.62 1.53 -5.45
N ALA A 28 4.57 1.00 -4.83
CA ALA A 28 3.37 0.60 -5.57
C ALA A 28 2.86 1.80 -6.38
N LYS A 29 2.67 1.61 -7.69
CA LYS A 29 2.24 2.68 -8.58
C LYS A 29 0.81 3.09 -8.23
N GLU A 30 0.66 4.32 -7.74
CA GLU A 30 -0.65 4.89 -7.41
C GLU A 30 -1.43 5.21 -8.69
N ILE A 31 -2.74 4.97 -8.66
CA ILE A 31 -3.69 5.31 -9.71
C ILE A 31 -4.51 6.49 -9.24
N GLU A 32 -4.37 7.65 -9.90
CA GLU A 32 -5.24 8.79 -9.64
C GLU A 32 -6.67 8.48 -10.07
N LEU A 33 -7.61 8.67 -9.15
CA LEU A 33 -9.03 8.51 -9.42
C LEU A 33 -9.55 9.80 -10.08
N PRO A 34 -10.48 9.70 -11.05
CA PRO A 34 -10.99 10.90 -11.70
C PRO A 34 -11.68 11.82 -10.69
N LYS A 35 -11.60 13.13 -10.93
CA LYS A 35 -12.09 14.13 -9.98
C LYS A 35 -13.59 13.98 -9.71
N ASN A 36 -13.94 13.97 -8.43
CA ASN A 36 -15.31 14.21 -7.99
C ASN A 36 -15.57 15.73 -7.97
N SER A 37 -16.60 16.18 -8.67
CA SER A 37 -16.92 17.61 -8.87
C SER A 37 -17.12 18.44 -7.59
N GLY A 38 -17.34 17.81 -6.43
CA GLY A 38 -17.62 18.50 -5.16
C GLY A 38 -16.45 18.58 -4.17
N ASP A 39 -15.37 17.82 -4.35
CA ASP A 39 -14.22 17.83 -3.44
C ASP A 39 -12.99 18.46 -4.12
N LYS A 40 -12.30 19.36 -3.42
CA LYS A 40 -11.04 19.96 -3.88
C LYS A 40 -9.84 19.02 -3.76
N GLY A 41 -9.99 17.92 -3.03
CA GLY A 41 -8.95 16.91 -2.87
C GLY A 41 -8.82 15.98 -4.08
N ASN A 42 -7.59 15.55 -4.35
CA ASN A 42 -7.31 14.48 -5.30
C ASN A 42 -7.30 13.13 -4.57
N TYR A 43 -7.78 12.10 -5.24
CA TYR A 43 -7.88 10.76 -4.67
C TYR A 43 -6.98 9.81 -5.44
N TYR A 44 -6.26 8.96 -4.71
CA TYR A 44 -5.33 8.00 -5.28
C TYR A 44 -5.62 6.62 -4.73
N LEU A 45 -5.74 5.66 -5.63
CA LEU A 45 -5.87 4.25 -5.33
C LEU A 45 -4.48 3.61 -5.35
N VAL A 46 -4.14 2.88 -4.29
CA VAL A 46 -2.80 2.30 -4.13
C VAL A 46 -2.85 0.78 -4.25
N ASN A 47 -3.85 0.15 -3.63
CA ASN A 47 -4.03 -1.29 -3.73
C ASN A 47 -5.50 -1.67 -3.69
N VAL A 48 -5.84 -2.73 -4.42
CA VAL A 48 -7.14 -3.41 -4.37
C VAL A 48 -6.89 -4.90 -4.22
N GLU A 49 -7.38 -5.46 -3.13
CA GLU A 49 -7.33 -6.88 -2.85
C GLU A 49 -8.75 -7.42 -2.76
N LYS A 50 -9.05 -8.51 -3.49
CA LYS A 50 -10.35 -9.17 -3.43
C LYS A 50 -10.27 -10.31 -2.41
N THR A 51 -11.15 -10.28 -1.40
CA THR A 51 -11.24 -11.32 -0.36
C THR A 51 -12.65 -11.88 -0.35
N GLY A 52 -12.84 -13.06 -0.94
CA GLY A 52 -14.16 -13.65 -1.11
C GLY A 52 -15.08 -12.77 -1.95
N SER A 53 -16.08 -12.15 -1.32
CA SER A 53 -17.08 -11.30 -1.98
C SER A 53 -16.87 -9.79 -1.77
N THR A 54 -15.84 -9.40 -1.01
CA THR A 54 -15.52 -8.00 -0.70
C THR A 54 -14.16 -7.61 -1.27
N PHE A 55 -13.92 -6.29 -1.32
CA PHE A 55 -12.65 -5.71 -1.74
C PHE A 55 -12.06 -4.92 -0.58
N THR A 56 -10.83 -5.20 -0.21
CA THR A 56 -10.04 -4.35 0.69
C THR A 56 -9.20 -3.41 -0.14
N VAL A 57 -9.31 -2.12 0.14
CA VAL A 57 -8.73 -1.06 -0.67
C VAL A 57 -7.85 -0.16 0.19
N LEU A 58 -6.63 0.10 -0.27
CA LEU A 58 -5.77 1.16 0.22
C LEU A 58 -5.86 2.35 -0.72
N HIS A 59 -6.23 3.50 -0.18
CA HIS A 59 -6.37 4.74 -0.93
C HIS A 59 -5.94 5.92 -0.08
N LYS A 60 -5.58 7.03 -0.72
CA LYS A 60 -5.33 8.29 -0.03
C LYS A 60 -6.09 9.42 -0.67
N ARG A 61 -6.42 10.41 0.14
CA ARG A 61 -6.93 11.71 -0.28
C ARG A 61 -5.86 12.75 0.00
N VAL A 62 -5.42 13.46 -1.04
CA VAL A 62 -4.55 14.63 -0.92
C VAL A 62 -5.44 15.86 -0.97
N GLY A 63 -5.71 16.45 0.19
CA GLY A 63 -6.45 17.70 0.34
C GLY A 63 -5.55 18.92 0.31
N THR A 64 -6.13 20.10 0.55
CA THR A 64 -5.38 21.36 0.61
C THR A 64 -4.46 21.46 1.83
N TYR A 65 -4.88 20.87 2.96
CA TYR A 65 -4.18 21.01 4.25
C TYR A 65 -3.54 19.71 4.73
N GLU A 66 -4.05 18.57 4.29
CA GLU A 66 -3.68 17.27 4.82
C GLU A 66 -3.74 16.20 3.74
N THR A 67 -2.97 15.14 3.93
CA THR A 67 -3.11 13.89 3.19
C THR A 67 -3.59 12.82 4.15
N VAL A 68 -4.73 12.21 3.85
CA VAL A 68 -5.29 11.12 4.66
C VAL A 68 -5.14 9.82 3.90
N TYR A 69 -4.46 8.87 4.51
CA TYR A 69 -4.29 7.50 4.07
C TYR A 69 -5.38 6.64 4.72
N SER A 70 -6.05 5.80 3.96
CA SER A 70 -7.21 5.05 4.44
C SER A 70 -7.20 3.61 3.94
N LYS A 71 -7.67 2.72 4.81
CA LYS A 71 -8.03 1.34 4.45
C LYS A 71 -9.54 1.19 4.51
N THR A 72 -10.14 0.63 3.47
CA THR A 72 -11.60 0.51 3.35
C THR A 72 -11.98 -0.85 2.77
N GLU A 73 -12.97 -1.49 3.38
CA GLU A 73 -13.61 -2.69 2.85
C GLU A 73 -14.85 -2.31 2.04
N ILE A 74 -15.08 -2.93 0.88
CA ILE A 74 -16.16 -2.59 -0.06
C ILE A 74 -16.92 -3.86 -0.44
N ASN A 75 -18.25 -3.79 -0.34
CA ASN A 75 -19.15 -4.83 -0.81
C ASN A 75 -19.90 -4.35 -2.06
N CYS A 76 -19.51 -4.87 -3.22
CA CYS A 76 -20.08 -4.47 -4.50
C CYS A 76 -21.44 -5.09 -4.84
N SER A 77 -21.89 -6.07 -4.07
CA SER A 77 -23.24 -6.64 -4.20
C SER A 77 -24.26 -5.80 -3.45
N LYS A 78 -23.88 -5.27 -2.28
CA LYS A 78 -24.75 -4.42 -1.44
C LYS A 78 -24.54 -2.92 -1.64
N LYS A 79 -23.51 -2.51 -2.40
CA LYS A 79 -23.10 -1.10 -2.55
C LYS A 79 -22.83 -0.44 -1.18
N GLN A 80 -22.04 -1.14 -0.37
CA GLN A 80 -21.67 -0.72 0.98
C GLN A 80 -20.16 -0.61 1.12
N PHE A 81 -19.72 0.18 2.10
CA PHE A 81 -18.33 0.23 2.53
C PHE A 81 -18.21 0.22 4.05
N LYS A 82 -17.02 -0.10 4.54
CA LYS A 82 -16.67 -0.11 5.96
C LYS A 82 -15.23 0.39 6.11
N GLY A 83 -15.02 1.40 6.95
CA GLY A 83 -13.68 1.91 7.24
C GLY A 83 -12.88 0.90 8.07
N LEU A 84 -11.62 0.64 7.72
CA LEU A 84 -10.76 -0.27 8.47
C LEU A 84 -9.64 0.45 9.24
N GLY A 85 -9.42 1.73 8.96
CA GLY A 85 -8.44 2.58 9.64
C GLY A 85 -7.98 3.73 8.76
N GLU A 86 -7.27 4.67 9.38
CA GLU A 86 -6.68 5.83 8.71
C GLU A 86 -5.37 6.29 9.35
N SER A 87 -4.65 7.16 8.65
CA SER A 87 -3.45 7.86 9.10
C SER A 87 -3.29 9.17 8.33
N GLU A 88 -2.67 10.17 8.94
CA GLU A 88 -2.17 11.37 8.25
C GLU A 88 -0.67 11.25 7.88
N ILE A 89 0.00 10.19 8.36
CA ILE A 89 1.45 10.01 8.22
C ILE A 89 1.77 9.14 7.00
N GLY A 90 1.08 8.01 6.86
CA GLY A 90 1.33 7.07 5.76
C GLY A 90 0.54 5.77 5.88
N PHE A 91 0.62 4.92 4.85
CA PHE A 91 -0.09 3.62 4.83
C PHE A 91 0.39 2.64 5.91
N GLU A 92 1.68 2.68 6.27
CA GLU A 92 2.27 1.82 7.31
C GLU A 92 1.83 2.22 8.72
N GLU A 93 1.34 3.45 8.89
CA GLU A 93 0.93 4.03 10.17
C GLU A 93 -0.60 4.08 10.31
N ILE A 94 -1.31 3.26 9.53
CA ILE A 94 -2.77 3.18 9.61
C ILE A 94 -3.17 2.60 10.97
N THR A 95 -3.85 3.42 11.76
CA THR A 95 -4.46 2.96 13.01
C THR A 95 -5.78 2.28 12.69
N HIS A 96 -5.86 0.98 13.02
CA HIS A 96 -7.06 0.20 12.76
C HIS A 96 -8.22 0.56 13.70
N TYR A 97 -9.41 0.71 13.12
CA TYR A 97 -10.62 0.89 13.91
C TYR A 97 -10.97 -0.42 14.65
N LYS A 98 -11.22 -0.33 15.96
CA LYS A 98 -11.59 -1.49 16.81
C LYS A 98 -12.97 -2.07 16.51
N GLY A 99 -13.74 -1.40 15.65
CA GLY A 99 -15.03 -1.82 15.14
C GLY A 99 -15.49 -0.80 14.10
N SER A 100 -16.03 -1.28 12.99
CA SER A 100 -16.63 -0.42 11.97
C SER A 100 -17.83 -1.14 11.37
N ASN A 101 -18.89 -0.38 11.13
CA ASN A 101 -20.12 -0.89 10.56
C ASN A 101 -20.09 -0.75 9.04
N TRP A 102 -20.82 -1.64 8.36
CA TRP A 102 -21.15 -1.42 6.96
C TRP A 102 -22.07 -0.20 6.84
N VAL A 103 -21.74 0.67 5.90
CA VAL A 103 -22.48 1.90 5.61
C VAL A 103 -22.90 1.85 4.15
N ASP A 104 -24.17 2.12 3.89
CA ASP A 104 -24.68 2.30 2.53
C ASP A 104 -24.05 3.55 1.91
N ILE A 105 -23.75 3.48 0.61
CA ILE A 105 -23.23 4.65 -0.08
C ILE A 105 -24.29 5.75 -0.16
N LEU A 106 -23.88 6.98 0.10
CA LEU A 106 -24.66 8.17 -0.21
C LEU A 106 -24.21 8.71 -1.56
N ASP A 107 -25.11 8.70 -2.55
CA ASP A 107 -24.79 9.17 -3.90
C ASP A 107 -24.24 10.61 -3.90
N GLY A 108 -23.26 10.85 -4.78
CA GLY A 108 -22.50 12.11 -4.83
C GLY A 108 -21.39 12.26 -3.79
N SER A 109 -21.37 11.44 -2.73
CA SER A 109 -20.27 11.46 -1.76
C SER A 109 -18.95 10.94 -2.34
N SER A 110 -17.83 11.38 -1.78
CA SER A 110 -16.50 10.88 -2.16
C SER A 110 -16.33 9.37 -1.94
N LYS A 111 -16.98 8.82 -0.90
CA LYS A 111 -16.98 7.37 -0.66
C LYS A 111 -17.83 6.60 -1.67
N ALA A 112 -18.97 7.14 -2.08
CA ALA A 112 -19.75 6.55 -3.18
C ALA A 112 -18.96 6.51 -4.48
N TYR A 113 -18.18 7.56 -4.76
CA TYR A 113 -17.31 7.61 -5.93
C TYR A 113 -16.28 6.47 -5.93
N LEU A 114 -15.55 6.28 -4.82
CA LEU A 114 -14.60 5.18 -4.64
C LEU A 114 -15.29 3.82 -4.81
N VAL A 115 -16.41 3.60 -4.13
CA VAL A 115 -17.16 2.33 -4.21
C VAL A 115 -17.59 2.05 -5.65
N ASN A 116 -18.15 3.03 -6.33
CA ASN A 116 -18.58 2.86 -7.72
C ASN A 116 -17.40 2.60 -8.66
N TYR A 117 -16.27 3.28 -8.47
CA TYR A 117 -15.05 3.01 -9.24
C TYR A 117 -14.57 1.58 -9.04
N ILE A 118 -14.45 1.11 -7.80
CA ILE A 118 -14.00 -0.25 -7.49
C ILE A 118 -14.97 -1.28 -8.08
N CYS A 119 -16.27 -1.10 -7.85
CA CYS A 119 -17.27 -2.05 -8.32
C CYS A 119 -17.46 -2.06 -9.84
N LYS A 120 -17.03 -1.02 -10.56
CA LYS A 120 -17.05 -0.98 -12.02
C LYS A 120 -15.84 -1.66 -12.64
N ASN A 121 -14.66 -1.53 -12.00
CA ASN A 121 -13.39 -1.94 -12.61
C ASN A 121 -12.81 -3.25 -12.05
N TYR A 122 -13.23 -3.67 -10.85
CA TYR A 122 -12.64 -4.82 -10.15
C TYR A 122 -13.65 -5.91 -9.75
N LYS A 123 -14.96 -5.66 -9.87
CA LYS A 123 -16.01 -6.64 -9.53
C LYS A 123 -15.94 -7.86 -10.44
#